data_AF-A0A7K0S1A4-F1
#
_entry.id   AF-A0A7K0S1A4-F1
#
_cell.length_a   1.000
_cell.length_b   1.000
_cell.length_c   1.000
_cell.angle_alpha   90.00
_cell.angle_beta   90.00
_cell.angle_gamma   90.00
#
_symmetry.space_group_name_H-M   'P 1'
#
loop_
_entity.id
_entity.type
_entity.pdbx_description
1 polymer ?
#
loop_
_entity_poly.entity_id
_entity_poly.type
_entity_poly.pdbx_seq_one_letter_code
_entity_poly.pdbx_strand_id
1 'polypeptide(L)'
;MNRGRRTTSRFAVISLTTTAAAIACLAVVPGAGAHGTLNLYGKDAIANKTGTLTLTIPHGCLPEGAPTTKMIMQLGSAWQAAKPASVAGWKSSVKRATNGQRTLTWIATGSGLPNAESGDFPITVRWPKKAGTYNTPTAQYCGSQLMDWKDPFNAAADGDLSYPATYPVPRVRVLASAARTPTAVTGSSPISLCPLDRAPRQPRRS
;
A
#
# COMPACT_ATOMS: atom_id res chain seq x y z
N MET A 1 -59.41 -85.98 10.24
CA MET A 1 -58.97 -84.97 11.23
C MET A 1 -58.48 -83.74 10.51
N ASN A 2 -58.98 -82.59 10.97
CA ASN A 2 -58.82 -81.25 10.43
C ASN A 2 -57.47 -80.61 10.84
N ARG A 3 -57.13 -79.46 10.23
CA ARG A 3 -55.98 -78.53 10.40
C ARG A 3 -54.92 -78.72 9.30
N GLY A 4 -54.85 -77.91 8.24
CA GLY A 4 -55.13 -76.48 8.14
C GLY A 4 -53.91 -75.70 8.62
N ARG A 5 -52.97 -75.39 7.72
CA ARG A 5 -51.83 -74.48 8.00
C ARG A 5 -51.99 -73.24 7.14
N ARG A 6 -52.12 -72.11 7.82
CA ARG A 6 -52.52 -70.80 7.31
C ARG A 6 -51.31 -69.86 7.38
N THR A 7 -51.17 -69.02 6.34
CA THR A 7 -50.72 -67.61 6.34
C THR A 7 -49.23 -67.23 6.52
N THR A 8 -48.70 -66.70 5.40
CA THR A 8 -48.05 -65.37 5.19
C THR A 8 -46.70 -65.03 5.83
N SER A 9 -45.72 -64.92 4.92
CA SER A 9 -44.90 -63.73 4.58
C SER A 9 -44.42 -62.82 5.72
N ARG A 10 -43.09 -62.77 5.91
CA ARG A 10 -42.36 -61.55 6.31
C ARG A 10 -41.00 -61.52 5.61
N PHE A 11 -40.88 -60.65 4.62
CA PHE A 11 -39.61 -60.16 4.10
C PHE A 11 -38.89 -59.40 5.22
N ALA A 12 -37.74 -59.90 5.66
CA ALA A 12 -36.82 -59.15 6.51
C ALA A 12 -35.69 -58.62 5.62
N VAL A 13 -35.83 -57.36 5.21
CA VAL A 13 -34.73 -56.57 4.66
C VAL A 13 -33.89 -56.12 5.87
N ILE A 14 -32.67 -56.64 6.01
CA ILE A 14 -31.71 -56.17 7.01
C ILE A 14 -30.67 -55.32 6.31
N SER A 15 -30.57 -54.10 6.82
CA SER A 15 -29.87 -52.96 6.29
C SER A 15 -28.36 -52.93 6.61
N LEU A 16 -27.67 -52.10 5.81
CA LEU A 16 -26.51 -51.26 6.15
C LEU A 16 -25.15 -51.95 6.43
N THR A 17 -24.19 -51.63 5.55
CA THR A 17 -22.84 -51.16 5.95
C THR A 17 -22.20 -50.46 4.76
N THR A 18 -22.65 -49.24 4.47
CA THR A 18 -21.95 -48.35 3.53
C THR A 18 -20.82 -47.67 4.30
N THR A 19 -19.59 -48.18 4.18
CA THR A 19 -18.38 -47.50 4.66
C THR A 19 -18.14 -46.25 3.82
N ALA A 20 -18.65 -45.11 4.27
CA ALA A 20 -18.29 -43.80 3.74
C ALA A 20 -16.90 -43.42 4.29
N ALA A 21 -15.86 -43.73 3.53
CA ALA A 21 -14.52 -43.19 3.77
C ALA A 21 -14.53 -41.69 3.44
N ALA A 22 -14.81 -40.86 4.45
CA ALA A 22 -14.65 -39.42 4.35
C ALA A 22 -13.15 -39.10 4.34
N ILE A 23 -12.56 -39.06 3.15
CA ILE A 23 -11.23 -38.49 2.94
C ILE A 23 -11.36 -36.99 3.20
N ALA A 24 -10.99 -36.57 4.40
CA ALA A 24 -10.80 -35.16 4.74
C ALA A 24 -9.64 -34.62 3.91
N CYS A 25 -9.94 -34.03 2.76
CA CYS A 25 -9.01 -33.17 2.05
C CYS A 25 -8.73 -31.95 2.94
N LEU A 26 -7.72 -32.07 3.80
CA LEU A 26 -7.05 -30.92 4.40
C LEU A 26 -6.42 -30.14 3.24
N ALA A 27 -7.17 -29.17 2.71
CA ALA A 27 -6.62 -28.18 1.82
C ALA A 27 -5.52 -27.45 2.61
N VAL A 28 -4.27 -27.80 2.33
CA VAL A 28 -3.12 -27.00 2.74
C VAL A 28 -3.28 -25.69 1.98
N VAL A 29 -3.89 -24.69 2.62
CA VAL A 29 -3.95 -23.35 2.06
C VAL A 29 -2.50 -22.89 2.03
N PRO A 30 -1.88 -22.68 0.86
CA PRO A 30 -0.56 -22.07 0.83
C PRO A 30 -0.70 -20.73 1.55
N GLY A 31 0.11 -20.52 2.60
CA GLY A 31 0.17 -19.22 3.26
C GLY A 31 0.47 -18.20 2.18
N ALA A 32 -0.51 -17.34 1.88
CA ALA A 32 -0.33 -16.29 0.88
C ALA A 32 0.85 -15.44 1.35
N GLY A 33 2.00 -15.59 0.66
CA GLY A 33 3.19 -14.80 0.93
C GLY A 33 2.85 -13.35 0.69
N ALA A 34 2.70 -12.58 1.75
CA ALA A 34 2.21 -11.23 1.65
C ALA A 34 3.41 -10.27 1.67
N HIS A 35 3.53 -9.46 0.63
CA HIS A 35 4.60 -8.48 0.52
C HIS A 35 4.32 -7.25 1.38
N GLY A 36 5.37 -6.56 1.83
CA GLY A 36 5.23 -5.20 2.36
C GLY A 36 4.59 -4.29 1.30
N THR A 37 3.56 -3.54 1.66
CA THR A 37 2.84 -2.65 0.72
C THR A 37 2.81 -1.21 1.21
N LEU A 38 2.51 -0.29 0.30
CA LEU A 38 2.18 1.09 0.63
C LEU A 38 0.70 1.32 0.38
N ASN A 39 -0.01 1.82 1.39
CA ASN A 39 -1.43 2.14 1.31
C ASN A 39 -1.65 3.65 1.47
N LEU A 40 -2.59 4.18 0.68
CA LEU A 40 -3.06 5.56 0.75
C LEU A 40 -4.53 5.65 1.24
N TYR A 41 -5.18 4.50 1.50
CA TYR A 41 -6.58 4.35 1.91
C TYR A 41 -7.55 5.20 1.08
N GLY A 42 -7.46 5.04 -0.24
CA GLY A 42 -8.34 5.75 -1.19
C GLY A 42 -8.03 7.24 -1.38
N LYS A 43 -6.88 7.73 -0.90
CA LYS A 43 -6.40 9.08 -1.18
C LYS A 43 -5.35 9.07 -2.29
N ASP A 44 -5.26 10.19 -3.00
CA ASP A 44 -4.22 10.40 -4.00
C ASP A 44 -2.96 11.03 -3.40
N ALA A 45 -1.80 10.54 -3.82
CA ALA A 45 -0.52 11.20 -3.58
C ALA A 45 -0.32 12.32 -4.61
N ILE A 46 -0.70 13.55 -4.27
CA ILE A 46 -0.59 14.70 -5.18
C ILE A 46 0.76 15.42 -5.01
N ALA A 47 1.45 15.67 -6.12
CA ALA A 47 2.74 16.35 -6.13
C ALA A 47 2.73 17.67 -5.35
N ASN A 48 3.77 17.88 -4.53
CA ASN A 48 3.94 19.04 -3.67
C ASN A 48 2.83 19.29 -2.61
N LYS A 49 1.95 18.33 -2.36
CA LYS A 49 0.96 18.36 -1.27
C LYS A 49 1.43 17.55 -0.07
N THR A 50 0.79 17.77 1.06
CA THR A 50 0.91 16.90 2.25
C THR A 50 -0.09 15.76 2.16
N GLY A 51 0.23 14.62 2.74
CA GLY A 51 -0.67 13.48 2.84
C GLY A 51 -0.16 12.43 3.83
N THR A 52 -0.84 11.30 3.85
CA THR A 52 -0.46 10.13 4.64
C THR A 52 -0.05 8.99 3.71
N LEU A 53 1.12 8.44 3.96
CA LEU A 53 1.61 7.20 3.38
C LEU A 53 1.63 6.15 4.50
N THR A 54 1.05 4.98 4.30
CA THR A 54 1.13 3.91 5.30
C THR A 54 1.92 2.74 4.74
N LEU A 55 2.96 2.34 5.46
CA LEU A 55 3.62 1.05 5.23
C LEU A 55 2.80 -0.03 5.94
N THR A 56 2.36 -1.03 5.19
CA THR A 56 1.64 -2.19 5.75
C THR A 56 2.56 -3.40 5.67
N ILE A 57 2.82 -4.01 6.83
CA ILE A 57 3.61 -5.24 6.97
C ILE A 57 2.65 -6.37 7.31
N PRO A 58 2.49 -7.37 6.45
CA PRO A 58 1.36 -8.29 6.57
C PRO A 58 1.59 -9.46 7.53
N HIS A 59 2.86 -9.80 7.81
CA HIS A 59 3.26 -10.88 8.70
C HIS A 59 4.70 -10.65 9.21
N GLY A 60 5.17 -11.57 10.05
CA GLY A 60 6.53 -11.62 10.59
C GLY A 60 7.55 -12.10 9.55
N CYS A 61 8.74 -12.51 9.98
CA CYS A 61 9.75 -13.01 9.05
C CYS A 61 9.63 -14.51 8.85
N LEU A 62 9.72 -14.93 7.60
CA LEU A 62 9.75 -16.34 7.22
C LEU A 62 11.21 -16.80 7.02
N PRO A 63 11.51 -18.10 7.20
CA PRO A 63 10.58 -19.23 7.36
C PRO A 63 10.07 -19.48 8.80
N GLU A 64 10.74 -18.95 9.82
CA GLU A 64 10.46 -19.28 11.23
C GLU A 64 9.16 -18.64 11.77
N GLY A 65 8.60 -17.66 11.07
CA GLY A 65 7.44 -16.91 11.54
C GLY A 65 7.77 -16.07 12.78
N ALA A 66 8.97 -15.48 12.85
CA ALA A 66 9.37 -14.65 13.97
C ALA A 66 8.64 -13.30 13.95
N PRO A 67 8.28 -12.71 15.11
CA PRO A 67 7.59 -11.43 15.16
C PRO A 67 8.48 -10.30 14.64
N THR A 68 7.89 -9.33 13.96
CA THR A 68 8.62 -8.14 13.49
C THR A 68 8.95 -7.24 14.66
N THR A 69 10.23 -6.97 14.88
CA THR A 69 10.71 -6.13 15.98
C THR A 69 11.25 -4.80 15.51
N LYS A 70 11.61 -4.67 14.23
CA LYS A 70 12.13 -3.42 13.68
C LYS A 70 11.83 -3.27 12.20
N MET A 71 11.47 -2.06 11.82
CA MET A 71 11.26 -1.65 10.44
C MET A 71 12.17 -0.47 10.10
N ILE A 72 12.80 -0.50 8.93
CA ILE A 72 13.55 0.61 8.37
C ILE A 72 13.03 0.90 6.97
N MET A 73 12.54 2.11 6.71
CA MET A 73 12.15 2.55 5.38
C MET A 73 13.09 3.66 4.90
N GLN A 74 13.54 3.56 3.65
CA GLN A 74 14.34 4.57 2.99
C GLN A 74 13.49 5.39 2.02
N LEU A 75 13.56 6.72 2.16
CA LEU A 75 12.95 7.66 1.23
C LEU A 75 14.05 8.46 0.53
N GLY A 76 13.98 8.51 -0.80
CA GLY A 76 14.91 9.27 -1.63
C GLY A 76 14.86 10.78 -1.35
N SER A 77 15.86 11.50 -1.87
CA SER A 77 15.99 12.96 -1.67
C SER A 77 14.86 13.80 -2.27
N ALA A 78 14.07 13.23 -3.18
CA ALA A 78 12.89 13.88 -3.76
C ALA A 78 11.76 14.14 -2.74
N TRP A 79 11.75 13.40 -1.62
CA TRP A 79 10.77 13.57 -0.55
C TRP A 79 11.06 14.81 0.27
N GLN A 80 10.10 15.74 0.30
CA GLN A 80 10.31 17.04 0.92
C GLN A 80 10.27 16.95 2.45
N ALA A 81 9.34 16.16 3.00
CA ALA A 81 9.22 15.89 4.42
C ALA A 81 8.63 14.50 4.64
N ALA A 82 9.01 13.86 5.74
CA ALA A 82 8.43 12.60 6.18
C ALA A 82 8.58 12.51 7.71
N LYS A 83 7.50 12.19 8.40
CA LYS A 83 7.46 12.01 9.84
C LYS A 83 6.62 10.77 10.15
N PRO A 84 7.22 9.71 10.71
CA PRO A 84 6.45 8.59 11.25
C PRO A 84 5.41 9.07 12.27
N ALA A 85 4.19 8.55 12.18
CA ALA A 85 3.19 8.73 13.22
C ALA A 85 3.51 7.83 14.43
N SER A 86 2.84 8.09 15.55
CA SER A 86 2.92 7.23 16.73
C SER A 86 2.17 5.93 16.46
N VAL A 87 2.80 4.80 16.78
CA VAL A 87 2.21 3.46 16.73
C VAL A 87 2.36 2.84 18.11
N ALA A 88 1.26 2.35 18.69
CA ALA A 88 1.27 1.79 20.04
C ALA A 88 2.25 0.61 20.13
N GLY A 89 3.11 0.60 21.14
CA GLY A 89 4.14 -0.44 21.30
C GLY A 89 5.37 -0.27 20.40
N TRP A 90 5.51 0.88 19.71
CA TRP A 90 6.65 1.17 18.84
C TRP A 90 7.25 2.55 19.10
N LYS A 91 8.58 2.61 19.15
CA LYS A 91 9.33 3.86 19.11
C LYS A 91 9.71 4.16 17.66
N SER A 92 9.32 5.33 17.17
CA SER A 92 9.64 5.77 15.81
C SER A 92 10.66 6.92 15.78
N SER A 93 11.43 6.99 14.70
CA SER A 93 12.40 8.06 14.47
C SER A 93 12.59 8.31 12.97
N VAL A 94 13.11 9.50 12.64
CA VAL A 94 13.51 9.85 11.28
C VAL A 94 14.89 10.51 11.31
N LYS A 95 15.80 10.01 10.48
CA LYS A 95 17.11 10.62 10.23
C LYS A 95 17.14 11.20 8.83
N ARG A 96 17.57 12.45 8.70
CA ARG A 96 17.80 13.10 7.41
C ARG A 96 19.30 13.11 7.10
N ALA A 97 19.69 12.60 5.94
CA ALA A 97 21.04 12.72 5.43
C ALA A 97 21.28 14.08 4.76
N THR A 98 22.56 14.46 4.60
CA THR A 98 22.99 15.71 3.95
C THR A 98 22.48 15.81 2.50
N ASN A 99 22.50 14.69 1.77
CA ASN A 99 21.97 14.58 0.41
C ASN A 99 20.42 14.62 0.32
N GLY A 100 19.73 14.85 1.45
CA GLY A 100 18.29 14.97 1.51
C GLY A 100 17.52 13.65 1.64
N GLN A 101 18.17 12.49 1.58
CA GLN A 101 17.51 11.20 1.86
C GLN A 101 17.01 11.14 3.30
N ARG A 102 16.00 10.29 3.56
CA ARG A 102 15.44 10.06 4.89
C ARG A 102 15.38 8.58 5.20
N THR A 103 15.81 8.24 6.40
CA THR A 103 15.65 6.91 6.99
C THR A 103 14.63 6.99 8.10
N LEU A 104 13.50 6.31 7.92
CA LEU A 104 12.47 6.16 8.93
C LEU A 104 12.71 4.83 9.64
N THR A 105 12.59 4.81 10.96
CA THR A 105 12.83 3.61 11.75
C THR A 105 11.77 3.46 12.82
N TRP A 106 11.18 2.27 12.91
CA TRP A 106 10.32 1.84 14.00
C TRP A 106 10.99 0.68 14.72
N ILE A 107 11.01 0.73 16.05
CA ILE A 107 11.55 -0.32 16.92
C ILE A 107 10.47 -0.67 17.93
N ALA A 108 10.11 -1.94 18.03
CA ALA A 108 9.16 -2.43 19.00
C ALA A 108 9.68 -2.17 20.43
N THR A 109 8.80 -1.75 21.33
CA THR A 109 9.11 -1.59 22.76
C THR A 109 8.72 -2.82 23.59
N GLY A 110 8.24 -3.87 22.93
CA GLY A 110 7.80 -5.14 23.52
C GLY A 110 7.96 -6.29 22.51
N SER A 111 6.98 -7.18 22.43
CA SER A 111 7.02 -8.37 21.55
C SER A 111 7.03 -8.10 20.05
N GLY A 112 6.70 -6.87 19.62
CA GLY A 112 6.62 -6.52 18.20
C GLY A 112 5.31 -6.94 17.54
N LEU A 113 5.29 -6.94 16.20
CA LEU A 113 4.15 -7.39 15.41
C LEU A 113 4.19 -8.92 15.26
N PRO A 114 3.21 -9.66 15.80
CA PRO A 114 3.16 -11.12 15.69
C PRO A 114 3.11 -11.59 14.24
N ASN A 115 3.60 -12.80 13.97
CA ASN A 115 3.69 -13.28 12.60
C ASN A 115 2.33 -13.47 11.91
N ALA A 116 1.27 -13.79 12.65
CA ALA A 116 -0.07 -13.97 12.11
C ALA A 116 -0.86 -12.66 11.97
N GLU A 117 -0.24 -11.50 12.26
CA GLU A 117 -0.89 -10.20 12.26
C GLU A 117 -0.27 -9.26 11.22
N SER A 118 -1.13 -8.39 10.67
CA SER A 118 -0.69 -7.28 9.83
C SER A 118 -0.60 -5.99 10.64
N GLY A 119 0.43 -5.19 10.39
CA GLY A 119 0.69 -3.93 11.08
C GLY A 119 0.81 -2.76 10.11
N ASP A 120 0.13 -1.65 10.45
CA ASP A 120 0.19 -0.40 9.72
C ASP A 120 1.11 0.61 10.42
N PHE A 121 2.01 1.19 9.64
CA PHE A 121 2.99 2.18 10.07
C PHE A 121 2.76 3.49 9.29
N PRO A 122 1.85 4.36 9.74
CA PRO A 122 1.51 5.59 9.05
C PRO A 122 2.63 6.62 9.12
N ILE A 123 2.76 7.40 8.05
CA ILE A 123 3.79 8.42 7.85
C ILE A 123 3.10 9.68 7.31
N THR A 124 3.23 10.80 8.01
CA THR A 124 2.87 12.09 7.43
C THR A 124 3.98 12.53 6.50
N VAL A 125 3.66 12.76 5.23
CA VAL A 125 4.62 13.10 4.19
C VAL A 125 4.26 14.41 3.49
N ARG A 126 5.27 15.08 2.95
CA ARG A 126 5.10 16.03 1.85
C ARG A 126 5.64 15.40 0.58
N TRP A 127 4.72 15.11 -0.34
CA TRP A 127 5.00 14.38 -1.57
C TRP A 127 6.06 15.10 -2.42
N PRO A 128 6.84 14.34 -3.21
CA PRO A 128 7.75 14.91 -4.20
C PRO A 128 7.09 15.98 -5.09
N LYS A 129 7.90 16.94 -5.57
CA LYS A 129 7.39 18.02 -6.44
C LYS A 129 7.06 17.54 -7.85
N LYS A 130 7.70 16.47 -8.31
CA LYS A 130 7.48 15.88 -9.64
C LYS A 130 6.54 14.68 -9.53
N ALA A 131 5.61 14.56 -10.47
CA ALA A 131 4.83 13.34 -10.62
C ALA A 131 5.76 12.18 -11.00
N GLY A 132 5.37 10.95 -10.65
CA GLY A 132 6.15 9.74 -10.97
C GLY A 132 5.96 8.62 -9.95
N THR A 133 6.63 7.50 -10.19
CA THR A 133 6.67 6.36 -9.26
C THR A 133 7.92 6.47 -8.40
N TYR A 134 7.75 6.34 -7.09
CA TYR A 134 8.82 6.45 -6.11
C TYR A 134 8.96 5.14 -5.34
N ASN A 135 10.16 4.58 -5.36
CA ASN A 135 10.51 3.38 -4.59
C ASN A 135 10.79 3.76 -3.13
N THR A 136 10.42 2.88 -2.22
CA THR A 136 10.71 3.01 -0.78
C THR A 136 11.31 1.70 -0.24
N PRO A 137 12.61 1.43 -0.52
CA PRO A 137 13.29 0.26 0.01
C PRO A 137 13.05 0.13 1.50
N THR A 138 12.66 -1.07 1.93
CA THR A 138 12.23 -1.31 3.29
C THR A 138 12.92 -2.57 3.81
N ALA A 139 13.45 -2.52 5.02
CA ALA A 139 14.01 -3.66 5.73
C ALA A 139 13.15 -3.98 6.95
N GLN A 140 12.74 -5.24 7.07
CA GLN A 140 11.99 -5.79 8.17
C GLN A 140 12.89 -6.76 8.94
N TYR A 141 13.00 -6.55 10.24
CA TYR A 141 13.79 -7.38 11.13
C TYR A 141 12.88 -8.11 12.11
N CYS A 142 13.17 -9.40 12.31
CA CYS A 142 12.48 -10.26 13.26
C CYS A 142 13.54 -10.98 14.09
N GLY A 143 14.08 -10.28 15.09
CA GLY A 143 15.30 -10.72 15.78
C GLY A 143 16.51 -10.71 14.84
N SER A 144 17.10 -11.87 14.59
CA SER A 144 18.22 -12.06 13.66
C SER A 144 17.81 -12.19 12.19
N GLN A 145 16.52 -12.44 11.91
CA GLN A 145 16.02 -12.57 10.55
C GLN A 145 15.81 -11.20 9.89
N LEU A 146 16.07 -11.14 8.58
CA LEU A 146 15.92 -9.95 7.76
C LEU A 146 15.13 -10.28 6.49
N MET A 147 14.07 -9.52 6.26
CA MET A 147 13.42 -9.42 4.95
C MET A 147 13.73 -8.05 4.36
N ASP A 148 14.40 -8.03 3.21
CA ASP A 148 14.86 -6.80 2.56
C ASP A 148 14.07 -6.55 1.26
N TRP A 149 13.03 -5.73 1.38
CA TRP A 149 12.11 -5.31 0.34
C TRP A 149 12.77 -4.28 -0.59
N LYS A 150 13.71 -4.74 -1.42
CA LYS A 150 14.53 -3.88 -2.29
C LYS A 150 14.55 -4.29 -3.77
N ASP A 151 13.97 -5.42 -4.12
CA ASP A 151 14.04 -5.92 -5.51
C ASP A 151 13.23 -5.02 -6.45
N PRO A 152 13.86 -4.37 -7.46
CA PRO A 152 13.14 -3.50 -8.37
C PRO A 152 12.57 -4.18 -9.62
N PHE A 153 12.85 -5.44 -9.91
CA PHE A 153 12.60 -6.00 -11.25
C PHE A 153 11.74 -7.28 -11.28
N ASN A 154 11.43 -7.85 -10.13
CA ASN A 154 10.66 -9.08 -10.09
C ASN A 154 9.19 -8.85 -9.67
N ALA A 155 8.30 -9.63 -10.29
CA ALA A 155 6.88 -9.63 -9.95
C ALA A 155 6.67 -10.15 -8.51
N ALA A 156 5.58 -9.71 -7.89
CA ALA A 156 5.06 -10.34 -6.68
C ALA A 156 4.86 -11.84 -6.93
N ALA A 157 5.18 -12.70 -5.96
CA ALA A 157 4.79 -14.10 -6.03
C ALA A 157 3.27 -14.23 -6.26
N ASP A 158 2.88 -15.17 -7.10
CA ASP A 158 1.50 -15.50 -7.47
C ASP A 158 1.31 -17.03 -7.49
N GLY A 159 0.25 -17.54 -8.11
CA GLY A 159 -0.01 -18.98 -8.20
C GLY A 159 1.06 -19.75 -9.01
N ASP A 160 1.82 -19.07 -9.86
CA ASP A 160 2.82 -19.66 -10.76
C ASP A 160 4.26 -19.44 -10.23
N LEU A 161 4.49 -18.43 -9.39
CA LEU A 161 5.78 -18.13 -8.76
C LEU A 161 5.87 -18.70 -7.33
N SER A 162 6.71 -19.73 -7.14
CA SER A 162 6.91 -20.39 -5.84
C SER A 162 7.47 -19.45 -4.75
N TYR A 163 6.98 -19.59 -3.53
CA TYR A 163 7.41 -18.80 -2.38
C TYR A 163 8.70 -19.35 -1.72
N PRO A 164 9.61 -18.48 -1.22
CA PRO A 164 9.68 -17.03 -1.44
C PRO A 164 10.54 -16.71 -2.66
N ALA A 165 9.94 -16.36 -3.79
CA ALA A 165 10.73 -15.92 -4.93
C ALA A 165 11.16 -14.43 -4.86
N THR A 166 10.51 -13.57 -4.06
CA THR A 166 10.71 -12.11 -4.24
C THR A 166 10.37 -11.26 -3.01
N TYR A 167 11.24 -10.30 -2.67
CA TYR A 167 10.93 -9.18 -1.77
C TYR A 167 10.83 -7.88 -2.58
N PRO A 168 9.72 -7.66 -3.33
CA PRO A 168 9.58 -6.52 -4.21
C PRO A 168 9.63 -5.22 -3.41
N VAL A 169 10.31 -4.21 -3.96
CA VAL A 169 10.38 -2.90 -3.32
C VAL A 169 8.99 -2.24 -3.30
N PRO A 170 8.48 -1.76 -2.15
CA PRO A 170 7.22 -1.02 -2.09
C PRO A 170 7.35 0.29 -2.88
N ARG A 171 6.27 0.68 -3.60
CA ARG A 171 6.25 1.87 -4.46
C ARG A 171 4.98 2.65 -4.31
N VAL A 172 5.07 3.95 -4.53
CA VAL A 172 3.91 4.86 -4.58
C VAL A 172 3.95 5.69 -5.85
N ARG A 173 2.79 5.86 -6.49
CA ARG A 173 2.62 6.74 -7.63
C ARG A 173 2.14 8.12 -7.16
N VAL A 174 2.95 9.14 -7.42
CA VAL A 174 2.61 10.54 -7.17
C VAL A 174 2.04 11.15 -8.43
N LEU A 175 0.82 11.67 -8.36
CA LEU A 175 0.13 12.32 -9.46
C LEU A 175 0.58 13.77 -9.61
N ALA A 176 0.45 14.31 -10.83
CA ALA A 176 0.68 15.73 -11.06
C ALA A 176 -0.33 16.56 -10.27
N SER A 177 0.12 17.69 -9.71
CA SER A 177 -0.81 18.71 -9.25
C SER A 177 -1.43 19.34 -10.49
N ALA A 178 -2.76 19.44 -10.55
CA ALA A 178 -3.42 20.24 -11.57
C ALA A 178 -2.81 21.65 -11.55
N ALA A 179 -2.41 22.15 -12.73
CA ALA A 179 -2.06 23.55 -12.86
C ALA A 179 -3.30 24.35 -12.47
N ARG A 180 -3.15 25.39 -11.64
CA ARG A 180 -4.20 26.40 -11.56
C ARG A 180 -4.31 27.00 -12.95
N THR A 181 -5.44 26.76 -13.61
CA THR A 181 -5.85 27.63 -14.72
C THR A 181 -5.80 29.05 -14.17
N PRO A 182 -5.03 29.98 -14.75
CA PRO A 182 -5.13 31.37 -14.34
C PRO A 182 -6.60 31.76 -14.52
N THR A 183 -7.26 32.09 -13.40
CA THR A 183 -8.58 32.71 -13.46
C THR A 183 -8.40 33.96 -14.29
N ALA A 184 -9.03 33.99 -15.47
CA ALA A 184 -9.11 35.21 -16.26
C ALA A 184 -9.65 36.29 -15.32
N VAL A 185 -8.87 37.33 -15.08
CA VAL A 185 -9.33 38.50 -14.34
C VAL A 185 -10.38 39.15 -15.24
N THR A 186 -11.65 38.79 -15.05
CA THR A 186 -12.81 39.56 -15.53
C THR A 186 -12.96 40.83 -14.69
N GLY A 187 -11.85 41.55 -14.52
CA GLY A 187 -11.86 42.93 -14.08
C GLY A 187 -11.91 43.77 -15.34
N SER A 188 -13.11 44.19 -15.73
CA SER A 188 -13.30 45.35 -16.60
C SER A 188 -12.72 46.57 -15.91
N SER A 189 -11.40 46.71 -15.92
CA SER A 189 -10.79 48.02 -15.80
C SER A 189 -11.02 48.69 -17.15
N PRO A 190 -11.79 49.78 -17.24
CA PRO A 190 -11.89 50.50 -18.49
C PRO A 190 -10.48 50.91 -18.89
N ILE A 191 -10.03 50.45 -20.06
CA ILE A 191 -8.88 51.02 -20.73
C ILE A 191 -9.24 52.50 -20.92
N SER A 192 -8.63 53.37 -20.12
CA SER A 192 -8.68 54.81 -20.35
C SER A 192 -7.88 55.04 -21.63
N LEU A 193 -8.58 55.02 -22.77
CA LEU A 193 -8.05 55.46 -24.04
C LEU A 193 -7.71 56.93 -23.89
N CYS A 194 -6.41 57.24 -23.81
CA CYS A 194 -5.95 58.61 -23.96
C CYS A 194 -6.53 59.17 -25.27
N PRO A 195 -7.17 60.34 -25.26
CA PRO A 195 -7.62 60.98 -26.50
C PRO A 195 -6.41 61.23 -27.38
N LEU A 196 -6.45 60.72 -28.61
CA LEU A 196 -5.51 61.11 -29.66
C LEU A 196 -5.65 62.61 -29.90
N ASP A 197 -4.58 63.32 -29.60
CA ASP A 197 -4.47 64.76 -29.78
C ASP A 197 -4.72 65.16 -31.24
N ARG A 198 -5.39 66.30 -31.38
CA ARG A 198 -5.80 66.93 -32.64
C ARG A 198 -4.65 67.05 -33.65
N ALA A 199 -4.92 66.65 -34.89
CA ALA A 199 -4.15 67.08 -36.05
C ALA A 199 -4.22 68.61 -36.25
N PRO A 200 -3.11 69.30 -36.57
CA PRO A 200 -3.14 70.72 -36.88
C PRO A 200 -3.75 70.98 -38.27
N ARG A 201 -4.70 71.92 -38.35
CA ARG A 201 -5.21 72.47 -39.62
C ARG A 201 -4.10 73.24 -40.32
N GLN A 202 -3.80 72.89 -41.57
CA GLN A 202 -3.00 73.75 -42.44
C GLN A 202 -3.78 75.00 -42.87
N PRO A 203 -3.14 76.18 -42.92
CA PRO A 203 -3.78 77.39 -43.45
C PRO A 203 -3.85 77.35 -44.98
N ARG A 204 -5.01 77.73 -45.52
CA ARG A 204 -5.18 78.05 -46.95
C ARG A 204 -4.33 79.27 -47.29
N ARG A 205 -3.50 79.16 -48.33
CA ARG A 205 -2.95 80.32 -49.04
C ARG A 205 -3.90 80.68 -50.18
N SER A 206 -4.22 81.97 -50.24
CA SER A 206 -4.81 82.72 -51.35
C SER A 206 -3.85 82.84 -52.52
#